data_AF-A0A6B3F556-F1
#
_entry.id   AF-A0A6B3F556-F1
#
_cell.length_a   1.000
_cell.length_b   1.000
_cell.length_c   1.000
_cell.angle_alpha   90.00
_cell.angle_beta   90.00
_cell.angle_gamma   90.00
#
_symmetry.space_group_name_H-M   'P 1'
#
loop_
_entity.id
_entity.type
_entity.pdbx_description
1 polymer ?
#
loop_
_entity_poly.entity_id
_entity_poly.type
_entity_poly.pdbx_seq_one_letter_code
_entity_poly.pdbx_strand_id
1 'polypeptide(L)' 'GVGDFVLGGLSMGGQIAMECVRRFGPRVKGLLLVGTTPEAESPEGVRARAELAARLEREGMAPYAEEVLPRMTATP' A
#
# COMPACT_ATOMS: atom_id res chain seq x y z
N GLY A 1 24.96 8.44 13.45
CA GLY A 1 23.62 8.27 12.84
C GLY A 1 23.67 8.61 11.36
N VAL A 2 22.60 8.37 10.60
CA VAL A 2 22.52 8.76 9.18
C VAL A 2 22.41 10.30 9.08
N GLY A 3 23.16 10.97 8.22
CA GLY A 3 23.04 12.42 8.04
C GLY A 3 21.89 12.77 7.10
N ASP A 4 22.22 12.91 5.82
CA ASP A 4 21.31 13.13 4.71
C ASP A 4 21.09 11.82 3.92
N PHE A 5 19.89 11.59 3.38
CA PHE A 5 19.54 10.37 2.66
C PHE A 5 18.43 10.56 1.63
N VAL A 6 18.30 9.62 0.70
CA VAL A 6 17.12 9.44 -0.17
C VAL A 6 16.26 8.32 0.40
N LEU A 7 14.95 8.49 0.41
CA LEU A 7 14.01 7.53 0.97
C LEU A 7 13.11 6.96 -0.11
N GLY A 8 12.97 5.63 -0.15
CA GLY A 8 12.05 4.93 -1.04
C GLY A 8 11.00 4.16 -0.25
N GLY A 9 9.79 4.05 -0.79
CA GLY A 9 8.74 3.22 -0.24
C GLY A 9 7.87 2.57 -1.31
N LEU A 10 7.54 1.30 -1.08
CA LEU A 10 6.68 0.47 -1.93
C LEU A 10 5.37 0.16 -1.21
N SER A 11 4.22 0.36 -1.84
CA SER A 11 2.90 0.07 -1.26
C SER A 11 2.73 0.76 0.09
N MET A 12 2.42 0.03 1.17
CA MET A 12 2.37 0.56 2.54
C MET A 12 3.69 1.22 2.98
N GLY A 13 4.83 0.74 2.48
CA GLY A 13 6.14 1.35 2.74
C GLY A 13 6.25 2.80 2.25
N GLY A 14 5.53 3.17 1.19
CA GLY A 14 5.46 4.57 0.74
C GLY A 14 4.69 5.46 1.73
N GLN A 15 3.64 4.95 2.37
CA GLN A 15 2.92 5.68 3.42
C GLN A 15 3.83 5.95 4.63
N ILE A 16 4.62 4.95 5.03
CA ILE A 16 5.66 5.12 6.06
C ILE A 16 6.70 6.14 5.62
N ALA A 17 7.16 6.08 4.37
CA ALA A 17 8.13 7.03 3.84
C ALA A 17 7.62 8.48 3.85
N MET A 18 6.33 8.69 3.53
CA MET A 18 5.69 10.01 3.64
C MET A 18 5.64 10.51 5.08
N GLU A 19 5.35 9.64 6.04
CA GLU A 19 5.40 10.00 7.47
C GLU A 19 6.83 10.31 7.95
N CYS A 20 7.84 9.62 7.42
CA CYS A 20 9.25 9.93 7.67
C CYS A 20 9.63 11.31 7.10
N VAL A 21 9.15 11.67 5.91
CA VAL A 21 9.34 13.02 5.34
C VAL A 21 8.70 14.07 6.24
N ARG A 22 7.48 13.82 6.74
CA ARG A 22 6.78 14.74 7.65
C ARG A 22 7.57 14.98 8.94
N ARG A 23 8.24 13.96 9.48
CA ARG A 23 9.01 14.05 10.74
C ARG A 23 10.46 14.50 10.58
N PHE A 24 11.11 14.15 9.47
CA PHE A 24 12.57 14.27 9.28
C PHE A 24 12.97 14.99 7.98
N GLY A 25 12.04 15.72 7.37
CA GLY A 25 12.18 16.38 6.06
C GLY A 25 13.53 17.05 5.77
N PRO A 26 14.17 17.79 6.70
CA PRO A 26 15.49 18.41 6.44
C PRO A 26 16.60 17.44 6.01
N ARG A 27 16.48 16.16 6.39
CA ARG A 27 17.45 15.10 6.09
C ARG A 27 17.11 14.29 4.84
N VAL A 28 15.90 14.43 4.28
CA VAL A 28 15.45 13.70 3.09
C VAL A 28 15.75 14.53 1.84
N LYS A 29 16.69 14.09 1.00
CA LYS A 29 17.09 14.77 -0.24
C LYS A 29 16.29 14.32 -1.46
N GLY A 30 15.54 13.23 -1.35
CA GLY A 30 14.67 12.72 -2.38
C GLY A 30 13.72 11.66 -1.85
N LEU A 31 12.55 11.54 -2.49
CA LEU A 31 11.51 10.56 -2.14
C LEU A 31 11.10 9.77 -3.39
N LEU A 32 11.13 8.44 -3.31
CA LEU A 32 10.59 7.53 -4.33
C LEU A 32 9.37 6.79 -3.77
N LEU A 33 8.22 6.92 -4.42
CA LEU A 33 7.00 6.20 -4.09
C LEU A 33 6.65 5.25 -5.23
N VAL A 34 6.45 3.97 -4.91
CA VAL A 34 6.18 2.93 -5.92
C VAL A 34 4.92 2.18 -5.52
N GLY A 35 3.89 2.20 -6.38
CA GLY A 35 2.63 1.49 -6.12
C GLY A 35 1.97 1.87 -4.80
N THR A 36 2.10 3.13 -4.39
CA THR A 36 1.59 3.66 -3.12
C THR A 36 0.42 4.60 -3.36
N THR A 37 -0.60 4.49 -2.53
CA THR A 37 -1.72 5.43 -2.45
C THR A 37 -1.52 6.36 -1.25
N PRO A 38 -1.38 7.69 -1.45
CA PRO A 38 -1.22 8.65 -0.36
C PRO A 38 -2.50 8.97 0.39
N GLU A 39 -3.67 8.71 -0.22
CA GLU A 39 -4.95 8.95 0.40
C GLU A 39 -5.21 7.98 1.55
N ALA A 40 -5.89 8.47 2.58
CA ALA A 40 -6.47 7.61 3.60
C ALA A 40 -7.52 6.69 2.98
N GLU A 41 -7.68 5.50 3.56
CA GLU A 41 -8.73 4.56 3.14
C GLU A 41 -10.11 5.23 3.27
N SER A 42 -10.93 5.15 2.22
CA SER A 42 -12.28 5.69 2.27
C SER A 42 -13.19 4.84 3.16
N PRO A 43 -14.29 5.39 3.71
CA PRO A 43 -15.27 4.60 4.44
C PRO A 43 -15.79 3.40 3.64
N GLU A 44 -15.96 3.56 2.32
CA GLU A 44 -16.34 2.50 1.39
C GLU A 44 -15.26 1.41 1.30
N GLY A 45 -13.99 1.81 1.21
CA GLY A 45 -12.85 0.89 1.18
C GLY A 45 -12.74 0.06 2.45
N VAL A 46 -12.91 0.69 3.62
CA VAL A 46 -12.94 0.00 4.92
C VAL A 46 -14.05 -1.05 4.96
N ARG A 47 -15.26 -0.71 4.50
CA ARG A 47 -16.39 -1.66 4.44
C ARG A 47 -16.08 -2.82 3.50
N ALA A 48 -15.65 -2.52 2.28
CA ALA A 48 -15.31 -3.53 1.28
C ALA A 48 -14.20 -4.49 1.77
N ARG A 49 -13.19 -3.96 2.48
CA ARG A 49 -12.11 -4.78 3.07
C ARG A 49 -12.63 -5.71 4.16
N ALA A 50 -13.53 -5.24 5.02
CA ALA A 50 -14.15 -6.07 6.05
C ALA A 50 -15.05 -7.18 5.46
N GLU A 51 -15.85 -6.84 4.45
CA GLU A 51 -16.69 -7.80 3.72
C GLU A 51 -15.85 -8.86 3.00
N LEU A 52 -14.76 -8.44 2.35
CA LEU A 52 -13.83 -9.36 1.71
C LEU A 52 -13.20 -10.29 2.75
N ALA A 53 -12.72 -9.78 3.88
CA ALA A 53 -12.14 -10.62 4.93
C ALA A 53 -13.14 -11.70 5.41
N ALA A 54 -14.39 -11.30 5.71
CA ALA A 54 -15.44 -12.23 6.13
C ALA A 54 -15.77 -13.27 5.04
N ARG A 55 -15.71 -12.88 3.76
CA ARG A 55 -15.87 -13.81 2.62
C ARG A 55 -14.72 -14.81 2.57
N LEU A 56 -13.48 -14.36 2.68
CA LEU A 56 -12.29 -15.21 2.62
C LEU A 56 -12.24 -16.22 3.77
N GLU A 57 -12.70 -15.85 4.97
CA GLU A 57 -12.82 -16.77 6.10
C GLU A 57 -13.85 -17.89 5.84
N ARG A 58 -14.95 -17.57 5.16
CA ARG A 58 -16.03 -18.52 4.85
C ARG A 58 -15.72 -19.42 3.65
N GLU A 59 -15.18 -18.84 2.59
CA GLU A 59 -15.05 -19.48 1.27
C GLU A 59 -13.62 -19.97 0.99
N GLY A 60 -12.66 -19.55 1.80
CA GLY A 60 -11.24 -19.79 1.56
C GLY A 60 -10.66 -18.90 0.45
N MET A 61 -9.35 -19.03 0.24
CA MET A 61 -8.60 -18.16 -0.68
C MET A 61 -8.73 -18.54 -2.16
N ALA A 62 -9.08 -19.79 -2.48
CA ALA A 62 -9.01 -20.29 -3.85
C ALA A 62 -9.92 -19.53 -4.83
N PRO A 63 -11.22 -19.32 -4.55
CA PRO A 63 -12.09 -18.56 -5.46
C PRO A 63 -11.62 -17.11 -5.65
N TYR A 64 -11.15 -16.48 -4.58
CA TYR A 64 -10.61 -15.12 -4.64
C TYR A 64 -9.33 -15.03 -5.49
N ALA A 65 -8.45 -16.02 -5.39
CA ALA A 65 -7.23 -16.05 -6.20
C ALA A 65 -7.55 -16.16 -7.69
N GLU A 66 -8.51 -17.01 -8.07
CA GLU A 66 -8.98 -17.13 -9.45
C GLU A 66 -9.55 -15.80 -10.00
N GLU A 67 -10.25 -15.04 -9.16
CA GLU A 67 -10.81 -13.72 -9.53
C GLU A 67 -9.74 -12.63 -9.68
N VAL A 68 -8.70 -12.64 -8.85
CA VAL A 68 -7.76 -11.52 -8.73
C VAL A 68 -6.49 -11.71 -9.55
N LEU A 69 -5.97 -12.93 -9.66
CA LEU A 69 -4.72 -13.20 -10.38
C LEU A 69 -4.72 -12.62 -11.81
N PRO A 70 -5.78 -12.79 -12.64
CA PRO A 70 -5.80 -12.21 -13.98
C PRO A 70 -5.64 -10.69 -13.98
N ARG A 71 -6.17 -9.97 -12.98
CA ARG A 71 -6.05 -8.51 -12.88
C ARG A 71 -4.66 -8.06 -12.44
N MET A 72 -3.93 -8.92 -11.74
CA MET A 72 -2.58 -8.61 -11.25
C MET A 72 -1.50 -8.88 -12.30
N THR A 73 -1.71 -9.86 -13.17
CA THR A 73 -0.74 -10.25 -14.21
C THR A 73 -1.10 -9.78 -15.61
N ALA A 74 -2.32 -9.28 -15.81
CA ALA A 74 -2.69 -8.65 -17.07
C ALA A 74 -1.71 -7.50 -17.34
N THR A 75 -1.01 -7.61 -18.47
CA THR A 75 -0.24 -6.50 -19.02
C THR A 75 -1.25 -5.48 -19.57
N PRO A 76 -1.07 -4.17 -19.31
CA PRO A 76 -2.01 -3.14 -19.77
C PRO A 76 -2.22 -3.14 -21.28
#